data_AF-A0A1I0NRL4-F1
#
_entry.id   AF-A0A1I0NRL4-F1
#
_cell.length_a   1.000
_cell.length_b   1.000
_cell.length_c   1.000
_cell.angle_alpha   90.00
_cell.angle_beta   90.00
_cell.angle_gamma   90.00
#
_symmetry.space_group_name_H-M   'P 1'
#
loop_
_entity.id
_entity.type
_entity.pdbx_description
1 polymer ?
#
loop_
_entity_poly.entity_id
_entity_poly.type
_entity_poly.pdbx_seq_one_letter_code
_entity_poly.pdbx_strand_id
1 'polypeptide(L)'
;MNEDAKNAAGLLLMSVSRVDKTVANMTKQTMETQRALRAFREQEVKQFREDMTAALHEQQQRFDALMRPKLIRAWQFVGAMGTLVLVLVGGAVGLNYHYLGVIQDNKQSAEWLKAVNRADVTLCDGVLCARIDTKARRWGAKGEYQLVKPR
;
A
#
# COMPACT_ATOMS: atom_id res chain seq x y z
N MET A 1 34.56 -63.70 43.56
CA MET A 1 34.29 -62.51 42.73
C MET A 1 34.95 -61.28 43.37
N ASN A 2 36.22 -60.95 43.08
CA ASN A 2 36.75 -59.63 43.49
C ASN A 2 38.09 -59.19 42.88
N GLU A 3 38.86 -60.04 42.22
CA GLU A 3 40.19 -59.64 41.70
C GLU A 3 40.15 -59.14 40.25
N ASP A 4 39.36 -59.76 39.39
CA ASP A 4 39.27 -59.38 37.98
C ASP A 4 38.68 -57.97 37.79
N ALA A 5 37.69 -57.60 38.61
CA ALA A 5 37.08 -56.27 38.58
C ALA A 5 38.06 -55.17 39.02
N LYS A 6 38.94 -55.46 39.98
CA LYS A 6 39.96 -54.50 40.46
C LYS A 6 41.08 -54.32 39.44
N ASN A 7 41.49 -55.41 38.79
CA ASN A 7 42.51 -55.36 37.74
C ASN A 7 41.99 -54.64 36.48
N ALA A 8 40.74 -54.89 36.09
CA ALA A 8 40.11 -54.17 34.98
C ALA A 8 39.97 -52.67 35.27
N ALA A 9 39.55 -52.29 36.49
CA ALA A 9 39.46 -50.89 36.89
C ALA A 9 40.84 -50.19 36.93
N GLY A 10 41.88 -50.87 37.42
CA GLY A 10 43.25 -50.36 37.43
C GLY A 10 43.81 -50.11 36.02
N LEU A 11 43.54 -51.02 35.08
CA LEU A 11 43.96 -50.90 33.69
C LEU A 11 43.27 -49.71 32.98
N LEU A 12 41.96 -49.54 33.23
CA LEU A 12 41.19 -48.45 32.63
C LEU A 12 41.64 -47.08 33.16
N LEU A 13 41.86 -46.93 34.47
CA LEU A 13 42.32 -45.66 35.06
C LEU A 13 43.71 -45.23 34.56
N MET A 14 44.62 -46.18 34.34
CA MET A 14 45.94 -45.88 33.78
C MET A 14 45.87 -45.44 32.31
N SER A 15 44.94 -45.99 31.53
CA SER A 15 44.76 -45.58 30.13
C SER A 15 44.21 -44.15 30.02
N VAL A 16 43.24 -43.78 30.88
CA VAL A 16 42.64 -42.43 30.91
C VAL A 16 43.68 -41.37 31.30
N SER A 17 44.54 -41.67 32.29
CA SER A 17 45.63 -40.78 32.70
C SER A 17 46.62 -40.45 31.58
N ARG A 18 46.91 -41.40 30.69
CA ARG A 18 47.79 -41.16 29.52
C ARG A 18 47.11 -40.31 28.47
N VAL A 19 45.81 -40.50 28.25
CA VAL A 19 45.02 -39.73 27.29
C VAL A 19 44.96 -38.26 27.70
N ASP A 20 44.70 -37.95 28.97
CA ASP A 20 44.70 -36.56 29.48
C ASP A 20 46.04 -35.86 29.28
N LYS A 21 47.15 -36.56 29.49
CA LYS A 21 48.49 -36.00 29.26
C LYS A 21 48.76 -35.75 27.78
N THR A 22 48.32 -36.63 26.89
CA THR A 22 48.44 -36.41 25.44
C THR A 22 47.56 -35.26 24.95
N VAL A 23 46.35 -35.13 25.49
CA VAL A 23 45.43 -34.04 25.16
C VAL A 23 45.94 -32.70 25.70
N ALA A 24 46.49 -32.66 26.92
CA ALA A 24 47.12 -31.47 27.48
C ALA A 24 48.33 -30.98 26.67
N ASN A 25 49.15 -31.91 26.14
CA ASN A 25 50.29 -31.55 25.30
C ASN A 25 49.86 -31.09 23.89
N MET A 26 48.86 -31.73 23.28
CA MET A 26 48.33 -31.29 21.98
C MET A 26 47.62 -29.94 22.09
N THR A 27 46.80 -29.73 23.12
CA THR A 27 46.12 -28.44 23.32
C THR A 27 47.12 -27.29 23.49
N LYS A 28 48.22 -27.53 24.20
CA LYS A 28 49.29 -26.54 24.36
C LYS A 28 49.96 -26.20 23.01
N GLN A 29 50.27 -27.20 22.18
CA GLN A 29 50.78 -26.97 20.82
C GLN A 29 49.77 -26.26 19.91
N THR A 30 48.49 -26.59 20.01
CA THR A 30 47.43 -25.92 19.23
C THR A 30 47.20 -24.47 19.66
N MET A 31 47.44 -24.13 20.93
CA MET A 31 47.25 -22.78 21.45
C MET A 31 48.36 -21.83 20.99
N GLU A 32 49.61 -22.30 20.91
CA GLU A 32 50.74 -21.52 20.39
C GLU A 32 50.62 -21.30 18.88
N THR A 33 50.24 -22.34 18.14
CA THR A 33 49.98 -22.24 16.69
C THR A 33 48.74 -21.38 16.39
N GLN A 34 47.68 -21.45 17.19
CA GLN A 34 46.53 -20.56 17.05
C GLN A 34 46.90 -19.08 17.26
N ARG A 35 47.81 -18.76 18.18
CA ARG A 35 48.22 -17.37 18.43
C ARG A 35 49.00 -16.80 17.25
N ALA A 36 49.91 -17.59 16.68
CA ALA A 36 50.60 -17.20 15.44
C ALA A 36 49.60 -17.04 14.28
N LEU A 37 48.67 -17.99 14.09
CA LEU A 37 47.65 -17.92 13.04
C LEU A 37 46.67 -16.75 13.21
N ARG A 38 46.38 -16.31 14.44
CA ARG A 38 45.50 -15.15 14.67
C ARG A 38 46.14 -13.85 14.19
N ALA A 39 47.42 -13.64 14.48
CA ALA A 39 48.15 -12.47 14.00
C ALA A 39 48.23 -12.43 12.47
N PHE A 40 48.45 -13.59 11.83
CA PHE A 40 48.43 -13.69 10.36
C PHE A 40 47.04 -13.44 9.77
N ARG A 41 45.98 -14.02 10.37
CA ARG A 41 44.60 -13.79 9.90
C ARG A 41 44.17 -12.33 10.05
N GLU A 42 44.61 -11.62 11.08
CA GLU A 42 44.28 -10.21 11.23
C GLU A 42 44.90 -9.33 10.14
N GLN A 43 46.10 -9.67 9.66
CA GLN A 43 46.71 -8.99 8.52
C GLN A 43 45.95 -9.28 7.22
N GLU A 44 45.66 -10.55 6.93
CA GLU A 44 44.91 -10.92 5.73
C GLU A 44 43.48 -10.35 5.74
N VAL A 45 42.81 -10.31 6.90
CA VAL A 45 41.47 -9.74 7.03
C VAL A 45 41.49 -8.24 6.82
N LYS A 46 42.54 -7.51 7.24
CA LYS A 46 42.66 -6.07 6.96
C LYS A 46 42.81 -5.81 5.47
N GLN A 47 43.71 -6.54 4.82
CA GLN A 47 43.98 -6.38 3.40
C GLN A 47 42.76 -6.78 2.55
N PHE A 48 42.10 -7.89 2.90
CA PHE A 48 40.85 -8.31 2.27
C PHE A 48 39.70 -7.32 2.51
N ARG A 49 39.62 -6.71 3.69
CA ARG A 49 38.61 -5.70 4.00
C ARG A 49 38.83 -4.44 3.19
N GLU A 50 40.06 -3.98 3.03
CA GLU A 50 40.40 -2.83 2.19
C GLU A 50 40.03 -3.10 0.72
N ASP A 51 40.44 -4.24 0.17
CA ASP A 51 40.08 -4.64 -1.20
C ASP A 51 38.56 -4.79 -1.39
N MET A 52 37.85 -5.40 -0.42
CA MET A 52 36.39 -5.49 -0.45
C MET A 52 35.74 -4.11 -0.40
N THR A 53 36.23 -3.20 0.44
CA THR A 53 35.66 -1.85 0.53
C THR A 53 35.89 -1.05 -0.75
N ALA A 54 37.04 -1.23 -1.41
CA ALA A 54 37.34 -0.62 -2.70
C ALA A 54 36.44 -1.20 -3.81
N ALA A 55 36.27 -2.52 -3.87
CA ALA A 55 35.39 -3.19 -4.83
C ALA A 55 33.91 -2.81 -4.63
N LEU A 56 33.46 -2.74 -3.37
CA LEU A 56 32.11 -2.29 -3.02
C LEU A 56 31.89 -0.82 -3.38
N HIS A 57 32.87 0.06 -3.12
CA HIS A 57 32.79 1.46 -3.51
C HIS A 57 32.67 1.62 -5.03
N GLU A 58 33.45 0.87 -5.80
CA GLU A 58 33.39 0.91 -7.25
C GLU A 58 32.04 0.41 -7.78
N GLN A 59 31.50 -0.68 -7.19
CA GLN A 59 30.18 -1.17 -7.55
C GLN A 59 29.09 -0.16 -7.19
N GLN A 60 29.16 0.43 -6.01
CA GLN A 60 28.17 1.37 -5.50
C GLN A 60 28.16 2.68 -6.29
N GLN A 61 29.32 3.17 -6.76
CA GLN A 61 29.39 4.30 -7.67
C GLN A 61 28.74 4.02 -9.02
N ARG A 62 28.92 2.81 -9.57
CA ARG A 62 28.24 2.39 -10.81
C ARG A 62 26.72 2.32 -10.61
N PHE A 63 26.26 1.77 -9.47
CA PHE A 63 24.82 1.73 -9.16
C PHE A 63 24.23 3.13 -8.92
N ASP A 64 24.92 3.99 -8.18
CA ASP A 64 24.47 5.36 -7.91
C ASP A 64 24.39 6.20 -9.19
N ALA A 65 25.36 6.07 -10.10
CA ALA A 65 25.37 6.80 -11.36
C ALA A 65 24.25 6.37 -12.31
N LEU A 66 23.90 5.07 -12.36
CA LEU A 66 22.82 4.58 -13.22
C LEU A 66 21.42 4.73 -12.59
N MET A 67 21.30 4.65 -11.26
CA MET A 67 19.98 4.64 -10.60
C MET A 67 19.48 6.02 -10.24
N ARG A 68 20.34 6.97 -9.83
CA ARG A 68 19.91 8.33 -9.46
C ARG A 68 19.03 9.03 -10.50
N PRO A 69 19.39 9.08 -11.80
CA PRO A 69 18.55 9.76 -12.79
C PRO A 69 17.22 9.03 -13.03
N LYS A 70 17.21 7.69 -12.94
CA LYS A 70 15.99 6.88 -13.09
C LYS A 70 15.07 7.03 -11.88
N LEU A 71 15.62 7.10 -10.68
CA LEU A 71 14.86 7.23 -9.44
C LEU A 71 14.18 8.59 -9.34
N ILE A 72 14.91 9.67 -9.69
CA ILE A 72 14.34 11.03 -9.75
C ILE A 72 13.21 11.09 -10.77
N ARG A 73 13.42 10.52 -11.97
CA ARG A 73 12.41 10.50 -13.02
C ARG A 73 11.18 9.65 -12.65
N ALA A 74 11.39 8.52 -11.98
CA ALA A 74 10.30 7.69 -11.45
C ALA A 74 9.50 8.46 -10.38
N TRP A 75 10.16 9.17 -9.47
CA TRP A 75 9.50 10.02 -8.48
C TRP A 75 8.72 11.17 -9.10
N GLN A 76 9.19 11.76 -10.19
CA GLN A 76 8.43 12.76 -10.96
C GLN A 76 7.13 12.17 -11.53
N PHE A 77 7.17 10.95 -12.08
CA PHE A 77 5.96 10.29 -12.57
C PHE A 77 5.00 9.91 -11.45
N VAL A 78 5.51 9.43 -10.32
CA VAL A 78 4.68 9.14 -9.14
C VAL A 78 4.03 10.41 -8.60
N GLY A 79 4.78 11.51 -8.53
CA GLY A 79 4.27 12.82 -8.14
C GLY A 79 3.20 13.33 -9.10
N ALA A 80 3.44 13.26 -10.41
CA ALA A 80 2.48 13.69 -11.44
C ALA A 80 1.21 12.84 -11.44
N MET A 81 1.32 11.53 -11.24
CA MET A 81 0.17 10.64 -11.13
C MET A 81 -0.62 10.95 -9.85
N GLY A 82 0.08 11.18 -8.73
CA GLY A 82 -0.53 11.54 -7.46
C GLY A 82 -1.29 12.86 -7.53
N THR A 83 -0.73 13.90 -8.15
CA THR A 83 -1.41 15.19 -8.32
C THR A 83 -2.61 15.08 -9.24
N LEU A 84 -2.52 14.31 -10.35
CA LEU A 84 -3.66 14.06 -11.23
C LEU A 84 -4.81 13.39 -10.49
N VAL A 85 -4.52 12.35 -9.70
CA VAL A 85 -5.53 11.67 -8.87
C VAL A 85 -6.14 12.63 -7.84
N LEU A 86 -5.32 13.45 -7.19
CA LEU A 86 -5.80 14.46 -6.22
C LEU A 86 -6.73 15.48 -6.87
N VAL A 87 -6.42 15.95 -8.08
CA VAL A 87 -7.28 16.87 -8.83
C VAL A 87 -8.58 16.19 -9.24
N LEU A 88 -8.53 14.95 -9.70
CA LEU A 88 -9.73 14.21 -10.10
C LEU A 88 -10.64 13.91 -8.90
N VAL A 89 -10.07 13.42 -7.80
CA VAL A 89 -10.83 13.09 -6.59
C VAL A 89 -11.32 14.36 -5.90
N GLY A 90 -10.45 15.36 -5.73
CA GLY A 90 -10.81 16.64 -5.13
C GLY A 90 -11.85 17.39 -5.97
N GLY A 91 -11.70 17.39 -7.29
CA GLY A 91 -12.67 17.92 -8.24
C GLY A 91 -14.01 17.20 -8.16
N ALA A 92 -14.02 15.86 -8.18
CA ALA A 92 -15.24 15.07 -8.09
C ALA A 92 -15.96 15.24 -6.75
N VAL A 93 -15.24 15.28 -5.63
CA VAL A 93 -15.82 15.50 -4.29
C VAL A 93 -16.37 16.92 -4.17
N GLY A 94 -15.62 17.92 -4.62
CA GLY A 94 -16.07 19.32 -4.62
C GLY A 94 -17.30 19.53 -5.50
N LEU A 95 -17.32 18.94 -6.70
CA LEU A 95 -18.49 18.94 -7.57
C LEU A 95 -19.66 18.24 -6.88
N ASN A 96 -19.46 17.02 -6.39
CA ASN A 96 -20.55 16.26 -5.77
C ASN A 96 -21.17 17.00 -4.59
N TYR A 97 -20.38 17.66 -3.75
CA TYR A 97 -20.90 18.47 -2.65
C TYR A 97 -21.73 19.67 -3.13
N HIS A 98 -21.28 20.37 -4.18
CA HIS A 98 -22.01 21.48 -4.78
C HIS A 98 -23.31 21.03 -5.48
N TYR A 99 -23.27 19.90 -6.19
CA TYR A 99 -24.41 19.35 -6.92
C TYR A 99 -25.43 18.65 -6.02
N LEU A 100 -25.02 18.04 -4.90
CA LEU A 100 -25.96 17.46 -3.93
C LEU A 100 -26.87 18.53 -3.30
N GLY A 101 -26.37 19.75 -3.08
CA GLY A 101 -27.21 20.89 -2.69
C GLY A 101 -28.30 21.18 -3.73
N VAL A 102 -27.94 21.15 -5.02
CA VAL A 102 -28.87 21.42 -6.13
C VAL A 102 -29.82 20.24 -6.43
N ILE A 103 -29.41 19.00 -6.13
CA ILE A 103 -30.26 17.80 -6.30
C ILE A 103 -31.34 17.72 -5.21
N GLN A 104 -31.09 18.30 -4.02
CA GLN A 104 -32.13 18.43 -3.00
C GLN A 104 -33.24 19.39 -3.45
N ASP A 105 -32.89 20.46 -4.16
CA ASP A 105 -33.85 21.39 -4.75
C ASP A 105 -34.60 20.81 -5.96
N ASN A 106 -33.93 19.99 -6.79
CA ASN A 106 -34.58 19.37 -7.96
C ASN A 106 -35.58 18.25 -7.62
N LYS A 107 -35.62 17.76 -6.37
CA LYS A 107 -36.70 16.85 -5.94
C LYS A 107 -38.05 17.58 -5.84
N GLN A 108 -38.09 18.88 -5.54
CA GLN A 108 -39.32 19.68 -5.64
C GLN A 108 -39.72 19.93 -7.09
N SER A 109 -38.74 20.11 -8.00
CA SER A 109 -38.99 20.35 -9.42
C SER A 109 -39.60 19.15 -10.14
N ALA A 110 -39.36 17.91 -9.71
CA ALA A 110 -39.96 16.71 -10.32
C ALA A 110 -41.43 16.50 -9.91
N GLU A 111 -41.83 16.98 -8.73
CA GLU A 111 -43.23 16.97 -8.30
C GLU A 111 -44.03 18.05 -9.03
N TRP A 112 -43.42 19.22 -9.27
CA TRP A 112 -44.01 20.29 -10.09
C TRP A 112 -44.06 19.94 -11.58
N LEU A 113 -43.00 19.35 -12.16
CA LEU A 113 -43.01 18.86 -13.54
C LEU A 113 -44.05 17.75 -13.75
N LYS A 114 -44.33 16.91 -12.75
CA LYS A 114 -45.42 15.92 -12.82
C LYS A 114 -46.82 16.55 -12.76
N ALA A 115 -46.99 17.72 -12.16
CA ALA A 115 -48.25 18.44 -12.17
C ALA A 115 -48.49 19.16 -13.51
N VAL A 116 -47.43 19.75 -14.10
CA VAL A 116 -47.52 20.43 -15.42
C VAL A 116 -47.63 19.43 -16.57
N ASN A 117 -46.88 18.32 -16.53
CA ASN A 117 -46.87 17.31 -17.60
C ASN A 117 -48.07 16.34 -17.58
N ARG A 118 -49.02 16.54 -16.65
CA ARG A 118 -50.31 15.82 -16.63
C ARG A 118 -51.43 16.57 -17.34
N ALA A 119 -51.22 17.81 -17.77
CA ALA A 119 -52.24 18.52 -18.53
C ALA A 119 -52.45 17.83 -19.88
N ASP A 120 -53.65 17.27 -20.10
CA ASP A 120 -54.03 16.70 -21.41
C ASP A 120 -54.28 17.86 -22.39
N VAL A 121 -53.21 18.29 -23.04
CA VAL A 121 -53.18 19.36 -24.05
C VAL A 121 -53.01 18.75 -25.43
N THR A 122 -53.88 19.14 -26.37
CA THR A 122 -53.87 18.71 -27.77
C THR A 122 -54.03 19.91 -28.71
N LEU A 123 -53.68 19.74 -29.99
CA LEU A 123 -53.96 20.75 -31.02
C LEU A 123 -55.38 20.52 -31.56
N CYS A 124 -56.27 21.51 -31.46
CA CYS A 124 -57.52 21.55 -32.24
C CYS A 124 -57.41 22.68 -33.25
N ASP A 125 -57.49 22.38 -34.55
CA ASP A 125 -57.57 23.38 -35.62
C ASP A 125 -56.52 24.51 -35.52
N GLY A 126 -55.28 24.15 -35.15
CA GLY A 126 -54.15 25.07 -35.02
C GLY A 126 -54.08 25.86 -33.70
N VAL A 127 -55.01 25.63 -32.77
CA VAL A 127 -55.07 26.27 -31.44
C VAL A 127 -54.85 25.22 -30.35
N LEU A 128 -54.17 25.60 -29.27
CA LEU A 128 -53.88 24.74 -28.13
C LEU A 128 -55.15 24.53 -27.27
N CYS A 129 -55.63 23.29 -27.20
CA CYS A 129 -56.79 22.89 -26.39
C CYS A 129 -56.33 22.12 -25.15
N ALA A 130 -56.95 22.36 -23.99
CA ALA A 130 -56.74 21.55 -22.78
C ALA A 130 -58.05 20.90 -22.32
N ARG A 131 -58.01 19.62 -21.90
CA ARG A 131 -59.18 18.94 -21.34
C ARG A 131 -59.45 19.42 -19.93
N ILE A 132 -60.43 20.30 -19.74
CA ILE A 132 -60.79 20.85 -18.41
C ILE A 132 -61.82 20.00 -17.66
N ASP A 133 -61.78 20.02 -16.32
CA ASP A 133 -62.85 19.51 -15.46
C ASP A 133 -63.85 20.61 -15.10
N THR A 134 -64.98 20.62 -15.80
CA THR A 134 -66.06 21.60 -15.60
C THR A 134 -66.79 21.45 -14.27
N LYS A 135 -66.62 20.32 -13.56
CA LYS A 135 -67.20 20.08 -12.23
C LYS A 135 -66.24 20.45 -11.09
N ALA A 136 -64.98 20.72 -11.40
CA ALA A 136 -63.98 21.10 -10.42
C ALA A 136 -64.14 22.57 -9.97
N ARG A 137 -63.63 22.86 -8.76
CA ARG A 137 -63.61 24.21 -8.21
C ARG A 137 -62.79 25.14 -9.10
N ARG A 138 -63.35 26.31 -9.42
CA ARG A 138 -62.63 27.38 -10.12
C ARG A 138 -61.74 28.14 -9.14
N TRP A 139 -60.55 28.49 -9.58
CA TRP A 139 -59.53 29.18 -8.79
C TRP A 139 -59.29 30.60 -9.31
N GLY A 140 -58.84 31.50 -8.43
CA GLY A 140 -58.62 32.92 -8.72
C GLY A 140 -59.79 33.83 -8.30
N ALA A 141 -59.50 35.10 -8.07
CA ALA A 141 -60.46 36.09 -7.55
C ALA A 141 -61.71 36.27 -8.45
N LYS A 142 -61.59 35.95 -9.74
CA LYS A 142 -62.69 35.98 -10.72
C LYS A 142 -62.98 34.60 -11.34
N GLY A 143 -62.45 33.52 -10.76
CA GLY A 143 -62.64 32.16 -11.27
C GLY A 143 -61.94 31.89 -12.62
N GLU A 144 -60.83 32.56 -12.87
CA GLU A 144 -60.08 32.57 -14.13
C GLU A 144 -59.36 31.25 -14.41
N TYR A 145 -59.15 30.41 -13.39
CA TYR A 145 -58.42 29.16 -13.50
C TYR A 145 -59.33 27.95 -13.31
N GLN A 146 -59.26 27.00 -14.24
CA GLN A 146 -59.98 25.72 -14.20
C GLN A 146 -58.99 24.55 -14.18
N LEU A 147 -59.32 23.50 -13.44
CA LEU A 147 -58.46 22.33 -13.32
C LEU A 147 -58.44 21.55 -14.65
N VAL A 148 -57.25 21.24 -15.14
CA VAL A 148 -57.07 20.37 -16.32
C VAL A 148 -57.10 18.91 -15.85
N LYS A 149 -57.82 18.05 -16.58
CA LYS A 149 -57.87 16.62 -16.31
C LYS A 149 -56.52 15.99 -16.64
N PRO A 150 -56.10 14.97 -15.88
CA PRO A 150 -54.96 14.14 -16.26
C PRO A 150 -55.25 13.43 -17.59
N ARG A 151 -54.21 13.21 -18.38
CA ARG A 151 -54.25 12.39 -19.62
C ARG A 151 -54.62 10.93 -19.33
#